data_AF-S6BP63-F1
#
_entry.id   AF-S6BP63-F1
#
_cell.length_a   1.000
_cell.length_b   1.000
_cell.length_c   1.000
_cell.angle_alpha   90.00
_cell.angle_beta   90.00
_cell.angle_gamma   90.00
#
_symmetry.space_group_name_H-M   'P 1'
#
loop_
_entity.id
_entity.type
_entity.pdbx_description
1 polymer ?
#
loop_
_entity_poly.entity_id
_entity_poly.type
_entity_poly.pdbx_seq_one_letter_code
_entity_poly.pdbx_strand_id
1 'polypeptide(L)'
;MAEKEVPCTENVKSPVSIFFRDIRSIFKLDELGQEIARIALPAALALTADPVASLVDTAFIGHIGPIEQAAVGVSIAVFNQASKIAIFPLVSVTTSFVAEEDTITKASQDLQNDKIKEQNEGDAEAMDTDSPSNSESKSLIPKNGSVCKSEKMASSFEVVKPKPEKRHIPSASAALIIGAVLGIIQAAFLIAGAKPLLKFMGIKPGSAMSKPAEDYLRLRSLGAPAVLLSLAMQGVFRGFKDTKTPLFATVAGDLANIILDPIFMFVFHLGVRGAAIAHVISQYLISVILFWRLMEKVDLVPPSLKYLQFARFLTNGFLLLVRVIAVTFCVTLAASLAARLGPTQMAAFQVCLQVWLATSLLADGLAVAGQAILASAFAQEDFSRCTATASKVLQLGVVLGLVLALTLGVGLHYGARVFTQDVDVLHLIAIGIPFVAATQPINCLAFVFDGVNFGASDFAYSAYSMLTVAIFSIVFLLILSSSFGYIGIWVALTIYMSLRALAGFGRIGTGTGPWKFLRS
;
A
#
# COMPACT_ATOMS: atom_id res chain seq x y z
N MET A 1 -27.66 50.08 -33.76
CA MET A 1 -28.72 49.09 -33.47
C MET A 1 -28.51 47.92 -34.42
N ALA A 2 -27.80 46.89 -33.96
CA ALA A 2 -27.63 45.61 -34.64
C ALA A 2 -27.10 44.63 -33.59
N GLU A 3 -28.02 43.97 -32.89
CA GLU A 3 -27.72 42.81 -32.06
C GLU A 3 -27.29 41.66 -32.98
N LYS A 4 -26.05 41.18 -32.81
CA LYS A 4 -25.68 39.84 -33.23
C LYS A 4 -26.00 38.92 -32.07
N GLU A 5 -27.11 38.20 -32.18
CA GLU A 5 -27.36 37.01 -31.39
C GLU A 5 -26.23 36.01 -31.63
N VAL A 6 -25.45 35.72 -30.59
CA VAL A 6 -24.59 34.55 -30.52
C VAL A 6 -25.48 33.41 -30.01
N PRO A 7 -25.65 32.29 -30.74
CA PRO A 7 -26.42 31.18 -30.20
C PRO A 7 -25.59 30.49 -29.12
N CYS A 8 -25.97 30.68 -27.84
CA CYS A 8 -25.57 29.81 -26.75
C CYS A 8 -26.21 28.43 -26.95
N THR A 9 -25.56 27.56 -27.72
CA THR A 9 -25.78 26.12 -27.64
C THR A 9 -24.78 25.55 -26.64
N GLU A 10 -25.03 25.79 -25.35
CA GLU A 10 -24.45 24.96 -24.29
C GLU A 10 -25.01 23.54 -24.45
N ASN A 11 -24.30 22.72 -25.23
CA ASN A 11 -24.48 21.28 -25.18
C ASN A 11 -24.24 20.84 -23.74
N VAL A 12 -25.32 20.54 -23.01
CA VAL A 12 -25.28 19.89 -21.71
C VAL A 12 -24.54 18.56 -21.91
N LYS A 13 -23.23 18.59 -21.68
CA LYS A 13 -22.38 17.41 -21.83
C LYS A 13 -22.79 16.45 -20.73
N SER A 14 -23.39 15.32 -21.12
CA SER A 14 -23.66 14.22 -20.20
C SER A 14 -22.40 13.95 -19.36
N PRO A 15 -22.49 13.74 -18.04
CA PRO A 15 -21.34 13.46 -17.19
C PRO A 15 -20.50 12.26 -17.68
N VAL A 16 -21.11 11.36 -18.46
CA VAL A 16 -20.44 10.22 -19.13
C VAL A 16 -19.40 10.67 -20.17
N SER A 17 -19.53 11.88 -20.74
CA SER A 17 -18.56 12.41 -21.71
C SER A 17 -17.15 12.60 -21.12
N ILE A 18 -17.03 12.64 -19.78
CA ILE A 18 -15.76 12.77 -19.08
C ILE A 18 -14.80 11.63 -19.41
N PHE A 19 -15.30 10.41 -19.60
CA PHE A 19 -14.47 9.23 -19.86
C PHE A 19 -13.80 9.28 -21.24
N PHE A 20 -14.36 10.05 -22.17
CA PHE A 20 -13.88 10.18 -23.55
C PHE A 20 -13.18 11.52 -23.80
N ARG A 21 -13.02 12.36 -22.78
CA ARG A 21 -12.35 13.66 -22.89
C ARG A 21 -10.90 13.46 -23.35
N ASP A 22 -10.50 14.20 -24.38
CA ASP A 22 -9.13 14.25 -24.89
C ASP A 22 -8.50 12.89 -25.26
N ILE A 23 -9.31 11.91 -25.69
CA ILE A 23 -8.88 10.54 -26.01
C ILE A 23 -7.74 10.49 -27.05
N ARG A 24 -7.71 11.45 -27.98
CA ARG A 24 -6.66 11.56 -29.02
C ARG A 24 -5.30 12.00 -28.45
N SER A 25 -5.28 12.47 -27.21
CA SER A 25 -4.11 13.00 -26.52
C SER A 25 -3.66 12.11 -25.35
N ILE A 26 -4.15 10.86 -25.24
CA ILE A 26 -3.78 9.93 -24.15
C ILE A 26 -2.26 9.78 -24.04
N PHE A 27 -1.57 9.57 -25.17
CA PHE A 27 -0.12 9.37 -25.21
C PHE A 27 0.69 10.66 -25.27
N LYS A 28 0.03 11.84 -25.34
CA LYS A 28 0.77 13.10 -25.24
C LYS A 28 1.26 13.26 -23.80
N LEU A 29 2.58 13.44 -23.66
CA LEU A 29 3.26 13.85 -22.42
C LEU A 29 3.00 15.34 -22.15
N ASP A 30 1.72 15.68 -22.05
CA ASP A 30 1.27 16.95 -21.47
C ASP A 30 1.74 17.07 -20.02
N GLU A 31 1.72 18.29 -19.47
CA GLU A 31 2.19 18.56 -18.10
C GLU A 31 1.53 17.63 -17.08
N LEU A 32 0.22 17.40 -17.23
CA LEU A 32 -0.56 16.47 -16.42
C LEU A 32 -0.11 15.00 -16.60
N GLY A 33 0.13 14.55 -17.83
CA GLY A 33 0.62 13.19 -18.11
C GLY A 33 2.01 12.94 -17.52
N GLN A 34 2.90 13.93 -17.55
CA GLN A 34 4.21 13.85 -16.91
C GLN A 34 4.11 13.82 -15.38
N GLU A 35 3.22 14.62 -14.80
CA GLU A 35 2.95 14.62 -13.36
C GLU A 35 2.40 13.25 -12.91
N ILE A 36 1.41 12.71 -13.63
CA ILE A 36 0.88 11.36 -13.39
C ILE A 36 1.99 10.31 -13.46
N ALA A 37 2.83 10.33 -14.50
CA ALA A 37 3.90 9.35 -14.67
C ALA A 37 4.96 9.41 -13.56
N ARG A 38 5.33 10.62 -13.11
CA ARG A 38 6.30 10.82 -12.01
C ARG A 38 5.82 10.26 -10.67
N ILE A 39 4.50 10.21 -10.45
CA ILE A 39 3.91 9.62 -9.24
C ILE A 39 3.64 8.13 -9.44
N ALA A 40 3.03 7.76 -10.56
CA ALA A 40 2.55 6.40 -10.81
C ALA A 40 3.67 5.39 -10.98
N LEU A 41 4.76 5.73 -11.69
CA LEU A 41 5.82 4.76 -12.01
C LEU A 41 6.58 4.29 -10.75
N PRO A 42 7.07 5.18 -9.86
CA PRO A 42 7.69 4.75 -8.62
C PRO A 42 6.74 3.99 -7.69
N ALA A 43 5.46 4.41 -7.62
CA ALA A 43 4.45 3.74 -6.82
C ALA A 43 4.17 2.32 -7.34
N ALA A 44 4.00 2.15 -8.65
CA ALA A 44 3.79 0.85 -9.27
C ALA A 44 4.97 -0.10 -9.03
N LEU A 45 6.22 0.38 -9.18
CA LEU A 45 7.41 -0.43 -8.90
C LEU A 45 7.49 -0.86 -7.43
N ALA A 46 7.20 0.05 -6.51
CA ALA A 46 7.21 -0.26 -5.08
C ALA A 46 6.12 -1.28 -4.69
N LEU A 47 4.92 -1.13 -5.24
CA LEU A 47 3.76 -1.99 -4.94
C LEU A 47 3.83 -3.36 -5.61
N THR A 48 4.71 -3.54 -6.60
CA THR A 48 4.85 -4.79 -7.36
C THR A 48 6.06 -5.62 -6.96
N ALA A 49 6.97 -5.10 -6.14
CA ALA A 49 8.10 -5.85 -5.60
C ALA A 49 7.64 -7.13 -4.87
N ASP A 50 6.82 -7.00 -3.82
CA ASP A 50 6.38 -8.16 -3.00
C ASP A 50 5.56 -9.17 -3.83
N PRO A 51 4.59 -8.75 -4.67
CA PRO A 51 3.85 -9.70 -5.51
C PRO A 51 4.73 -10.45 -6.52
N VAL A 52 5.74 -9.79 -7.09
CA VAL A 52 6.69 -10.43 -8.00
C VAL A 52 7.57 -11.42 -7.26
N ALA A 53 8.06 -11.09 -6.07
CA ALA A 53 8.78 -12.04 -5.22
C ALA A 53 7.90 -13.26 -4.88
N SER A 54 6.64 -13.02 -4.52
CA SER A 54 5.69 -14.08 -4.20
C SER A 54 5.34 -14.99 -5.39
N LEU A 55 5.48 -14.52 -6.64
CA LEU A 55 5.38 -15.39 -7.83
C LEU A 55 6.53 -16.39 -7.92
N VAL A 56 7.73 -15.99 -7.52
CA VAL A 56 8.90 -16.87 -7.46
C VAL A 56 8.70 -17.95 -6.40
N ASP A 57 8.22 -17.58 -5.21
CA ASP A 57 7.88 -18.56 -4.16
C ASP A 57 6.81 -19.56 -4.65
N THR A 58 5.78 -19.06 -5.34
CA THR A 58 4.72 -19.89 -5.91
C THR A 58 5.26 -20.87 -6.95
N ALA A 59 6.25 -20.45 -7.74
CA ALA A 59 6.92 -21.29 -8.72
C ALA A 59 7.78 -22.37 -8.07
N PHE A 60 8.53 -22.04 -7.01
CA PHE A 60 9.28 -23.04 -6.24
C PHE A 60 8.34 -24.08 -5.63
N ILE A 61 7.26 -23.65 -4.98
CA ILE A 61 6.31 -24.56 -4.32
C ILE A 61 5.60 -25.46 -5.34
N GLY A 62 5.24 -24.94 -6.51
CA GLY A 62 4.62 -25.73 -7.57
C GLY A 62 5.53 -26.78 -8.21
N HIS A 63 6.86 -26.67 -8.03
CA HIS A 63 7.82 -27.71 -8.39
C HIS A 63 7.94 -28.82 -7.33
N ILE A 64 7.46 -28.61 -6.10
CA ILE A 64 7.36 -29.69 -5.11
C ILE A 64 6.24 -30.66 -5.52
N GLY A 65 5.08 -30.12 -5.86
CA GLY A 65 3.93 -30.91 -6.28
C GLY A 65 2.61 -30.13 -6.25
N PRO A 66 1.58 -30.64 -6.95
CA PRO A 66 0.27 -30.00 -7.03
C PRO A 66 -0.47 -30.00 -5.67
N ILE A 67 -0.27 -31.03 -4.84
CA ILE A 67 -0.91 -31.14 -3.53
C ILE A 67 -0.36 -30.08 -2.58
N GLU A 68 0.95 -29.92 -2.57
CA GLU A 68 1.69 -28.94 -1.79
C GLU A 68 1.30 -27.52 -2.20
N GLN A 69 1.27 -27.24 -3.50
CA GLN A 69 0.86 -25.94 -4.02
C GLN A 69 -0.58 -25.59 -3.66
N ALA A 70 -1.51 -26.54 -3.80
CA ALA A 70 -2.90 -26.36 -3.41
C ALA A 70 -3.04 -26.10 -1.91
N ALA A 71 -2.36 -26.90 -1.09
CA ALA A 71 -2.37 -26.79 0.36
C ALA A 71 -1.83 -25.42 0.83
N VAL A 72 -0.69 -24.98 0.27
CA VAL A 72 -0.11 -23.67 0.55
C VAL A 72 -1.05 -22.54 0.13
N GLY A 73 -1.65 -22.63 -1.06
CA GLY A 73 -2.58 -21.60 -1.55
C GLY A 73 -3.75 -21.36 -0.60
N VAL A 74 -4.33 -22.44 -0.03
CA VAL A 74 -5.40 -22.32 0.98
C VAL A 74 -4.88 -21.67 2.26
N SER A 75 -3.70 -22.08 2.74
CA SER A 75 -3.11 -21.51 3.95
C SER A 75 -2.75 -20.03 3.78
N ILE A 76 -2.26 -19.62 2.61
CA ILE A 76 -2.00 -18.22 2.26
C ILE A 76 -3.31 -17.42 2.27
N ALA A 77 -4.40 -17.94 1.69
CA ALA A 77 -5.69 -17.26 1.69
C ALA A 77 -6.20 -17.01 3.12
N VAL A 78 -6.10 -18.01 4.01
CA VAL A 78 -6.48 -17.86 5.43
C VAL A 78 -5.60 -16.82 6.13
N PHE A 79 -4.28 -16.94 5.99
CA PHE A 79 -3.32 -16.01 6.61
C PHE A 79 -3.55 -14.57 6.15
N ASN A 80 -3.73 -14.36 4.84
CA ASN A 80 -3.97 -13.05 4.26
C ASN A 80 -5.31 -12.46 4.72
N GLN A 81 -6.37 -13.28 4.82
CA GLN A 81 -7.67 -12.80 5.29
C GLN A 81 -7.60 -12.36 6.76
N ALA A 82 -6.92 -13.10 7.62
CA ALA A 82 -6.70 -12.70 9.01
C ALA A 82 -5.84 -11.44 9.09
N SER A 83 -4.76 -11.37 8.30
CA SER A 83 -3.85 -10.22 8.31
C SER A 83 -4.54 -8.95 7.87
N LYS A 84 -5.32 -8.96 6.79
CA LYS A 84 -5.95 -7.74 6.24
C LYS A 84 -6.90 -7.05 7.22
N ILE A 85 -7.52 -7.81 8.14
CA ILE A 85 -8.37 -7.25 9.21
C ILE A 85 -7.54 -6.40 10.18
N ALA A 86 -6.31 -6.82 10.50
CA ALA A 86 -5.42 -6.11 11.42
C ALA A 86 -4.60 -5.02 10.73
N ILE A 87 -4.15 -5.26 9.49
CA ILE A 87 -3.25 -4.38 8.74
C ILE A 87 -3.90 -3.02 8.48
N PHE A 88 -5.14 -3.00 8.01
CA PHE A 88 -5.74 -1.78 7.52
C PHE A 88 -5.90 -0.71 8.61
N PRO A 89 -6.50 -1.02 9.78
CA PRO A 89 -6.53 -0.08 10.90
C PRO A 89 -5.13 0.32 11.36
N LEU A 90 -4.20 -0.64 11.45
CA LEU A 90 -2.85 -0.41 11.95
C LEU A 90 -2.08 0.60 11.11
N VAL A 91 -1.98 0.40 9.80
CA VAL A 91 -1.17 1.26 8.92
C VAL A 91 -1.84 2.62 8.73
N SER A 92 -3.14 2.64 8.43
CA SER A 92 -3.85 3.88 8.12
C SER A 92 -3.83 4.84 9.30
N VAL A 93 -4.10 4.33 10.50
CA VAL A 93 -4.21 5.19 11.67
C VAL A 93 -2.83 5.62 12.18
N THR A 94 -1.85 4.73 12.15
CA THR A 94 -0.47 5.08 12.52
C THR A 94 0.08 6.19 11.63
N THR A 95 -0.15 6.10 10.31
CA THR A 95 0.34 7.11 9.35
C THR A 95 -0.24 8.49 9.66
N SER A 96 -1.54 8.58 9.92
CA SER A 96 -2.21 9.86 10.20
C SER A 96 -1.75 10.49 11.51
N PHE A 97 -1.71 9.73 12.62
CA PHE A 97 -1.29 10.28 13.91
C PHE A 97 0.18 10.69 13.93
N VAL A 98 1.05 9.89 13.32
CA VAL A 98 2.47 10.23 13.22
C VAL A 98 2.68 11.48 12.37
N ALA A 99 1.94 11.64 11.26
CA ALA A 99 2.02 12.85 10.44
C ALA A 99 1.54 14.10 11.19
N GLU A 100 0.48 13.98 12.00
CA GLU A 100 -0.04 15.08 12.84
C GLU A 100 0.99 15.49 13.91
N GLU A 101 1.52 14.52 14.68
CA GLU A 101 2.54 14.77 15.73
C GLU A 101 3.86 15.31 15.17
N ASP A 102 4.32 14.80 14.02
CA ASP A 102 5.53 15.29 13.34
C ASP A 102 5.36 16.74 12.87
N THR A 103 4.16 17.13 12.42
CA THR A 103 3.86 18.50 12.01
C THR A 103 3.84 19.46 13.20
N ILE A 104 3.22 19.05 14.31
CA ILE A 104 3.18 19.85 15.55
C ILE A 104 4.59 20.02 16.15
N THR A 105 5.39 18.95 16.14
CA THR A 105 6.76 18.98 16.67
C THR A 105 7.64 19.95 15.86
N LYS A 106 7.56 19.89 14.52
CA LYS A 106 8.29 20.82 13.64
C LYS A 106 7.87 22.26 13.86
N ALA A 107 6.56 22.54 13.90
CA ALA A 107 6.06 23.89 14.16
C ALA A 107 6.56 24.45 15.51
N SER A 108 6.64 23.60 16.54
CA SER A 108 7.15 23.98 17.86
C SER A 108 8.66 24.27 17.84
N GLN A 109 9.44 23.47 17.10
CA GLN A 109 10.88 23.70 16.91
C GLN A 109 11.15 24.96 16.08
N ASP A 110 10.36 25.23 15.05
CA ASP A 110 10.46 26.45 14.24
C ASP A 110 10.16 27.69 15.10
N LEU A 111 9.08 27.66 15.90
CA LEU A 111 8.77 28.70 16.89
C LEU A 111 9.89 28.91 17.92
N GLN A 112 10.55 27.84 18.36
CA GLN A 112 11.65 27.92 19.32
C GLN A 112 12.93 28.45 18.67
N ASN A 113 13.22 28.07 17.43
CA ASN A 113 14.34 28.59 16.65
C ASN A 113 14.15 30.07 16.28
N ASP A 114 12.93 30.49 15.96
CA ASP A 114 12.60 31.89 15.71
C ASP A 114 12.76 32.72 16.99
N LYS A 115 12.31 32.20 18.15
CA LYS A 115 12.59 32.85 19.45
C LYS A 115 14.09 32.95 19.77
N ILE A 116 14.88 31.93 19.46
CA ILE A 116 16.33 31.95 19.67
C ILE A 116 17.00 32.95 18.71
N LYS A 117 16.52 33.07 17.47
CA LYS A 117 17.00 34.09 16.52
C LYS A 117 16.63 35.49 16.97
N GLU A 118 15.39 35.73 17.37
CA GLU A 118 14.94 37.02 17.91
C GLU A 118 15.73 37.40 19.18
N GLN A 119 16.05 36.42 20.03
CA GLN A 119 16.85 36.66 21.24
C GLN A 119 18.32 36.95 20.92
N ASN A 120 18.92 36.25 19.95
CA ASN A 120 20.28 36.54 19.49
C ASN A 120 20.39 37.87 18.71
N GLU A 121 19.34 38.27 17.99
CA GLU A 121 19.27 39.59 17.32
C GLU A 121 19.04 40.71 18.35
N GLY A 122 18.20 40.49 19.37
CA GLY A 122 18.02 41.45 20.48
C GLY A 122 19.26 41.62 21.36
N ASP A 123 20.03 40.56 21.59
CA ASP A 123 21.30 40.63 22.31
C ASP A 123 22.42 41.30 21.48
N ALA A 124 22.34 41.23 20.15
CA ALA A 124 23.24 41.96 19.25
C ALA A 124 22.90 43.46 19.18
N GLU A 125 21.61 43.83 19.16
CA GLU A 125 21.18 45.24 19.22
C GLU A 125 21.43 45.88 20.59
N ALA A 126 21.38 45.11 21.69
CA ALA A 126 21.72 45.59 23.03
C ALA A 126 23.23 45.81 23.26
N MET A 127 24.09 45.29 22.38
CA MET A 127 25.55 45.51 22.43
C MET A 127 26.03 46.75 21.67
N ASP A 128 25.16 47.41 20.88
CA ASP A 128 25.52 48.59 20.08
C ASP A 128 24.95 49.92 20.61
N THR A 129 24.37 49.93 21.82
CA THR A 129 23.97 51.17 22.51
C THR A 129 24.78 51.39 23.78
N ASP A 130 26.06 51.76 23.63
CA ASP A 130 26.72 52.58 24.64
C ASP A 130 27.69 53.58 23.98
N SER A 131 27.24 54.84 23.95
CA SER A 131 27.97 56.12 23.86
C SER A 131 27.49 57.01 22.69
N PRO A 132 27.14 58.28 22.99
CA PRO A 132 28.19 59.29 22.91
C PRO A 132 28.12 60.37 24.00
N SER A 133 29.28 60.81 24.49
CA SER A 133 29.74 62.21 24.33
C SER A 133 30.91 62.58 25.25
N ASN A 134 31.83 63.33 24.66
CA ASN A 134 33.01 63.96 25.23
C ASN A 134 32.73 64.84 26.47
N SER A 135 33.64 64.82 27.45
CA SER A 135 34.22 66.07 27.98
C SER A 135 35.59 65.85 28.65
N GLU A 136 36.45 66.83 28.40
CA GLU A 136 37.83 67.15 28.78
C GLU A 136 38.39 66.68 30.14
N SER A 137 39.66 66.20 30.15
CA SER A 137 40.81 66.98 30.68
C SER A 137 42.10 66.17 30.89
N LYS A 138 43.18 66.64 30.25
CA LYS A 138 44.59 66.76 30.71
C LYS A 138 45.35 65.55 31.31
N SER A 139 46.35 65.11 30.53
CA SER A 139 47.80 65.29 30.78
C SER A 139 48.72 64.04 30.94
N LEU A 140 49.80 64.07 30.13
CA LEU A 140 51.18 63.60 30.34
C LEU A 140 51.59 62.12 30.13
N ILE A 141 52.42 61.95 29.08
CA ILE A 141 53.38 60.88 28.70
C ILE A 141 54.64 60.95 29.63
N PRO A 142 55.55 59.93 29.81
CA PRO A 142 55.86 58.74 28.97
C PRO A 142 56.13 57.35 29.63
N LYS A 143 56.03 56.33 28.77
CA LYS A 143 56.88 55.11 28.59
C LYS A 143 57.60 54.47 29.80
N ASN A 144 57.31 53.19 30.03
CA ASN A 144 58.34 52.14 29.95
C ASN A 144 57.73 50.74 29.72
N GLY A 145 58.46 49.89 29.03
CA GLY A 145 57.94 48.75 28.28
C GLY A 145 57.79 47.45 29.04
N SER A 146 57.04 46.52 28.44
CA SER A 146 57.39 45.10 28.37
C SER A 146 56.43 44.41 27.40
N VAL A 147 57.05 43.69 26.48
CA VAL A 147 56.46 42.80 25.49
C VAL A 147 55.58 41.74 26.16
N CYS A 148 54.37 41.52 25.66
CA CYS A 148 53.67 40.23 25.84
C CYS A 148 52.74 39.93 24.66
N LYS A 149 53.23 38.98 23.85
CA LYS A 149 52.55 37.91 23.09
C LYS A 149 51.18 38.18 22.46
N SER A 150 51.20 38.07 21.13
CA SER A 150 50.07 37.73 20.28
C SER A 150 49.47 36.37 20.67
N GLU A 151 48.19 36.38 21.06
CA GLU A 151 47.29 35.25 20.84
C GLU A 151 46.18 35.76 19.92
N LYS A 152 46.28 35.43 18.63
CA LYS A 152 45.14 35.44 17.73
C LYS A 152 44.17 34.39 18.24
N MET A 153 43.13 34.82 18.95
CA MET A 153 41.96 34.00 19.24
C MET A 153 41.22 33.81 17.91
N ALA A 154 41.64 32.83 17.14
CA ALA A 154 40.87 32.34 16.00
C ALA A 154 39.62 31.67 16.58
N SER A 155 38.50 32.40 16.59
CA SER A 155 37.19 31.80 16.81
C SER A 155 36.89 30.91 15.60
N SER A 156 37.31 29.65 15.68
CA SER A 156 36.82 28.61 14.79
C SER A 156 35.30 28.55 14.95
N PHE A 157 34.58 29.14 13.99
CA PHE A 157 33.19 28.80 13.73
C PHE A 157 33.17 27.33 13.28
N GLU A 158 33.21 26.40 14.24
CA GLU A 158 32.68 25.07 13.99
C GLU A 158 31.17 25.24 13.81
N VAL A 159 30.75 25.28 12.54
CA VAL A 159 29.38 24.94 12.18
C VAL A 159 29.20 23.48 12.58
N VAL A 160 28.86 23.25 13.84
CA VAL A 160 28.36 21.96 14.32
C VAL A 160 27.14 21.67 13.45
N LYS A 161 27.29 20.76 12.49
CA LYS A 161 26.13 20.20 11.80
C LYS A 161 25.21 19.67 12.90
N PRO A 162 23.98 20.19 13.06
CA PRO A 162 23.10 19.67 14.09
C PRO A 162 22.93 18.18 13.80
N LYS A 163 23.33 17.33 14.75
CA LYS A 163 22.90 15.93 14.72
C LYS A 163 21.37 15.97 14.63
N PRO A 164 20.72 15.21 13.73
CA PRO A 164 19.27 15.22 13.66
C PRO A 164 18.74 14.86 15.05
N GLU A 165 18.12 15.84 15.71
CA GLU A 165 17.50 15.65 17.01
C GLU A 165 16.44 14.57 16.82
N LYS A 166 16.52 13.50 17.61
CA LYS A 166 15.60 12.39 17.47
C LYS A 166 14.19 12.88 17.77
N ARG A 167 13.23 12.42 16.98
CA ARG A 167 11.85 12.89 17.09
C ARG A 167 11.19 12.21 18.30
N HIS A 168 10.49 12.98 19.11
CA HIS A 168 9.66 12.46 20.20
C HIS A 168 8.22 12.27 19.74
N ILE A 169 7.85 11.04 19.41
CA ILE A 169 6.54 10.73 18.80
C ILE A 169 5.88 9.57 19.56
N PRO A 170 5.10 9.86 20.61
CA PRO A 170 4.45 8.85 21.44
C PRO A 170 3.54 7.89 20.65
N SER A 171 2.91 8.38 19.58
CA SER A 171 2.08 7.55 18.70
C SER A 171 2.87 6.45 18.00
N ALA A 172 4.15 6.67 17.71
CA ALA A 172 5.01 5.63 17.14
C ALA A 172 5.20 4.46 18.12
N SER A 173 5.55 4.74 19.38
CA SER A 173 5.67 3.71 20.42
C SER A 173 4.37 2.93 20.62
N ALA A 174 3.23 3.62 20.66
CA ALA A 174 1.93 2.97 20.80
C ALA A 174 1.62 2.05 19.61
N ALA A 175 1.85 2.51 18.37
CA ALA A 175 1.65 1.73 17.16
C ALA A 175 2.49 0.44 17.13
N LEU A 176 3.75 0.50 17.59
CA LEU A 176 4.61 -0.69 17.69
C LEU A 176 4.05 -1.71 18.67
N ILE A 177 3.61 -1.26 19.85
CA ILE A 177 3.01 -2.16 20.86
C ILE A 177 1.73 -2.79 20.31
N ILE A 178 0.83 -1.99 19.74
CA ILE A 178 -0.42 -2.51 19.14
C ILE A 178 -0.08 -3.52 18.04
N GLY A 179 0.85 -3.19 17.14
CA GLY A 179 1.27 -4.07 16.04
C GLY A 179 1.84 -5.40 16.55
N ALA A 180 2.70 -5.37 17.56
CA ALA A 180 3.25 -6.57 18.18
C ALA A 180 2.16 -7.42 18.87
N VAL A 181 1.30 -6.80 19.68
CA VAL A 181 0.21 -7.48 20.40
C VAL A 181 -0.79 -8.11 19.42
N LEU A 182 -1.26 -7.34 18.43
CA LEU A 182 -2.15 -7.86 17.39
C LEU A 182 -1.48 -8.99 16.61
N GLY A 183 -0.18 -8.90 16.36
CA GLY A 183 0.55 -9.92 15.61
C GLY A 183 0.70 -11.22 16.40
N ILE A 184 0.93 -11.13 17.72
CA ILE A 184 0.94 -12.28 18.63
C ILE A 184 -0.46 -12.90 18.72
N ILE A 185 -1.52 -12.08 18.86
CA ILE A 185 -2.91 -12.55 18.89
C ILE A 185 -3.25 -13.27 17.58
N GLN A 186 -2.89 -12.68 16.44
CA GLN A 186 -3.11 -13.29 15.13
C GLN A 186 -2.35 -14.62 14.99
N ALA A 187 -1.08 -14.67 15.40
CA ALA A 187 -0.28 -15.90 15.38
C ALA A 187 -0.94 -17.00 16.23
N ALA A 188 -1.31 -16.68 17.47
CA ALA A 188 -1.96 -17.62 18.38
C ALA A 188 -3.30 -18.11 17.82
N PHE A 189 -4.13 -17.21 17.28
CA PHE A 189 -5.40 -17.54 16.64
C PHE A 189 -5.23 -18.47 15.45
N LEU A 190 -4.29 -18.19 14.54
CA LEU A 190 -4.06 -19.02 13.36
C LEU A 190 -3.42 -20.38 13.70
N ILE A 191 -2.53 -20.43 14.68
CA ILE A 191 -1.87 -21.69 15.10
C ILE A 191 -2.87 -22.62 15.80
N ALA A 192 -3.64 -22.08 16.75
CA ALA A 192 -4.66 -22.83 17.48
C ALA A 192 -5.86 -23.17 16.57
N GLY A 193 -6.25 -22.24 15.71
CA GLY A 193 -7.37 -22.37 14.77
C GLY A 193 -7.03 -23.06 13.44
N ALA A 194 -5.79 -23.51 13.21
CA ALA A 194 -5.36 -24.03 11.91
C ALA A 194 -6.31 -25.10 11.34
N LYS A 195 -6.61 -26.14 12.11
CA LYS A 195 -7.49 -27.24 11.67
C LYS A 195 -8.93 -26.77 11.34
N PRO A 196 -9.66 -26.09 12.24
CA PRO A 196 -11.02 -25.64 11.92
C PRO A 196 -11.06 -24.62 10.78
N LEU A 197 -10.08 -23.72 10.68
CA LEU A 197 -10.00 -22.74 9.58
C LEU A 197 -9.77 -23.43 8.23
N LEU A 198 -8.84 -24.39 8.15
CA LEU A 198 -8.60 -25.15 6.93
C LEU A 198 -9.81 -26.03 6.54
N LYS A 199 -10.50 -26.60 7.53
CA LYS A 199 -11.77 -27.32 7.30
C LYS A 199 -12.84 -26.39 6.73
N PHE A 200 -12.95 -25.17 7.25
CA PHE A 200 -13.89 -24.17 6.74
C PHE A 200 -13.57 -23.76 5.28
N MET A 201 -12.29 -23.67 4.95
CA MET A 201 -11.82 -23.47 3.57
C MET A 201 -12.08 -24.65 2.63
N GLY A 202 -12.58 -25.78 3.14
CA GLY A 202 -12.95 -26.93 2.33
C GLY A 202 -11.92 -28.06 2.27
N ILE A 203 -10.83 -27.97 3.04
CA ILE A 203 -9.89 -29.09 3.17
C ILE A 203 -10.52 -30.19 4.04
N LYS A 204 -10.74 -31.36 3.44
CA LYS A 204 -11.29 -32.52 4.14
C LYS A 204 -10.25 -33.08 5.14
N PRO A 205 -10.64 -33.39 6.39
CA PRO A 205 -9.75 -34.05 7.35
C PRO A 205 -9.19 -35.36 6.77
N GLY A 206 -7.88 -35.58 6.88
CA GLY A 206 -7.22 -36.78 6.35
C GLY A 206 -6.99 -36.79 4.84
N SER A 207 -7.38 -35.73 4.11
CA SER A 207 -6.98 -35.56 2.70
C SER A 207 -5.48 -35.30 2.57
N ALA A 208 -4.91 -35.57 1.38
CA ALA A 208 -3.50 -35.34 1.10
C ALA A 208 -3.05 -33.88 1.34
N MET A 209 -3.96 -32.91 1.16
CA MET A 209 -3.67 -31.49 1.41
C MET A 209 -3.67 -31.12 2.90
N SER A 210 -4.28 -31.93 3.77
CA SER A 210 -4.54 -31.56 5.18
C SER A 210 -3.26 -31.32 5.96
N LYS A 211 -2.26 -32.21 5.83
CA LYS A 211 -1.03 -32.12 6.60
C LYS A 211 -0.10 -31.01 6.10
N PRO A 212 0.19 -30.88 4.78
CA PRO A 212 0.98 -29.77 4.26
C PRO A 212 0.34 -28.40 4.56
N ALA A 213 -0.98 -28.28 4.47
CA ALA A 213 -1.67 -27.01 4.74
C ALA A 213 -1.55 -26.60 6.22
N GLU A 214 -1.75 -27.54 7.15
CA GLU A 214 -1.62 -27.29 8.59
C GLU A 214 -0.19 -26.91 8.97
N ASP A 215 0.79 -27.66 8.47
CA ASP A 215 2.20 -27.42 8.77
C ASP A 215 2.65 -26.05 8.23
N TYR A 216 2.25 -25.71 7.00
CA TYR A 216 2.53 -24.40 6.42
C TYR A 216 1.86 -23.28 7.22
N LEU A 217 0.56 -23.38 7.48
CA LEU A 217 -0.20 -22.32 8.14
C LEU A 217 0.36 -22.04 9.54
N ARG A 218 0.66 -23.08 10.31
CA ARG A 218 1.21 -22.94 11.67
C ARG A 218 2.58 -22.28 11.66
N LEU A 219 3.50 -22.74 10.80
CA LEU A 219 4.83 -22.16 10.70
C LEU A 219 4.77 -20.72 10.17
N ARG A 220 4.02 -20.47 9.09
CA ARG A 220 3.85 -19.13 8.50
C ARG A 220 3.26 -18.13 9.49
N SER A 221 2.40 -18.59 10.40
CA SER A 221 1.78 -17.78 11.44
C SER A 221 2.77 -17.24 12.47
N LEU A 222 3.92 -17.89 12.68
CA LEU A 222 5.00 -17.37 13.55
C LEU A 222 5.62 -16.07 13.00
N GLY A 223 5.42 -15.77 11.72
CA GLY A 223 5.81 -14.52 11.08
C GLY A 223 4.77 -13.40 11.23
N ALA A 224 3.55 -13.67 11.72
CA ALA A 224 2.53 -12.62 11.90
C ALA A 224 2.95 -11.46 12.83
N PRO A 225 3.67 -11.70 13.95
CA PRO A 225 4.21 -10.62 14.78
C PRO A 225 5.14 -9.69 14.00
N ALA A 226 6.07 -10.25 13.23
CA ALA A 226 7.00 -9.48 12.41
C ALA A 226 6.29 -8.71 11.29
N VAL A 227 5.29 -9.32 10.62
CA VAL A 227 4.51 -8.67 9.56
C VAL A 227 3.77 -7.45 10.10
N LEU A 228 2.99 -7.59 11.18
CA LEU A 228 2.22 -6.47 11.73
C LEU A 228 3.11 -5.40 12.36
N LEU A 229 4.19 -5.79 13.04
CA LEU A 229 5.17 -4.84 13.57
C LEU A 229 5.85 -4.05 12.44
N SER A 230 6.26 -4.72 11.36
CA SER A 230 6.84 -4.09 10.17
C SER A 230 5.85 -3.10 9.56
N LEU A 231 4.58 -3.47 9.43
CA LEU A 231 3.56 -2.58 8.86
C LEU A 231 3.28 -1.36 9.73
N ALA A 232 3.29 -1.51 11.06
CA ALA A 232 3.24 -0.37 11.98
C ALA A 232 4.43 0.59 11.73
N MET A 233 5.65 0.06 11.68
CA MET A 233 6.86 0.85 11.38
C MET A 233 6.78 1.53 10.02
N GLN A 234 6.29 0.84 8.99
CA GLN A 234 6.08 1.45 7.68
C GLN A 234 5.07 2.59 7.74
N GLY A 235 3.99 2.48 8.53
CA GLY A 235 3.07 3.58 8.79
C GLY A 235 3.76 4.78 9.44
N VAL A 236 4.66 4.53 10.41
CA VAL A 236 5.47 5.59 11.05
C VAL A 236 6.38 6.29 10.02
N PHE A 237 7.15 5.52 9.24
CA PHE A 237 8.02 6.09 8.19
C PHE A 237 7.25 6.87 7.12
N ARG A 238 6.07 6.37 6.71
CA ARG A 238 5.17 7.10 5.79
C ARG A 238 4.66 8.40 6.40
N GLY A 239 4.36 8.41 7.71
CA GLY A 239 4.02 9.63 8.45
C GLY A 239 5.13 10.67 8.40
N PHE A 240 6.40 10.23 8.42
CA PHE A 240 7.58 11.09 8.20
C PHE A 240 7.85 11.47 6.75
N LYS A 241 6.98 11.04 5.82
CA LYS A 241 7.19 11.16 4.37
C LYS A 241 8.44 10.43 3.87
N ASP A 242 8.94 9.44 4.62
CA ASP A 242 10.03 8.56 4.20
C ASP A 242 9.47 7.24 3.64
N THR A 243 9.34 7.19 2.32
CA THR A 243 8.88 5.99 1.60
C THR A 243 10.02 5.09 1.13
N LYS A 244 11.27 5.57 1.17
CA LYS A 244 12.44 4.84 0.67
C LYS A 244 12.92 3.80 1.67
N THR A 245 12.95 4.14 2.95
CA THR A 245 13.41 3.21 4.00
C THR A 245 12.56 1.93 4.06
N PRO A 246 11.20 2.02 4.09
CA PRO A 246 10.32 0.87 3.90
C PRO A 246 10.64 0.00 2.68
N LEU A 247 10.79 0.63 1.52
CA LEU A 247 11.01 -0.08 0.26
C LEU A 247 12.31 -0.89 0.28
N PHE A 248 13.42 -0.29 0.73
CA PHE A 248 14.71 -1.00 0.80
C PHE A 248 14.67 -2.18 1.77
N ALA A 249 14.00 -2.04 2.91
CA ALA A 249 13.84 -3.13 3.86
C ALA A 249 13.05 -4.29 3.25
N THR A 250 11.92 -4.00 2.59
CA THR A 250 11.09 -5.00 1.93
C THR A 250 11.85 -5.71 0.82
N VAL A 251 12.53 -4.99 -0.08
CA VAL A 251 13.34 -5.60 -1.15
C VAL A 251 14.45 -6.48 -0.59
N ALA A 252 15.12 -6.06 0.49
CA ALA A 252 16.13 -6.90 1.14
C ALA A 252 15.53 -8.18 1.73
N GLY A 253 14.34 -8.08 2.34
CA GLY A 253 13.59 -9.23 2.84
C GLY A 253 13.13 -10.19 1.75
N ASP A 254 12.57 -9.67 0.66
CA ASP A 254 12.08 -10.46 -0.47
C ASP A 254 13.24 -11.17 -1.18
N LEU A 255 14.37 -10.50 -1.36
CA LEU A 255 15.58 -11.14 -1.90
C LEU A 255 16.09 -12.25 -0.97
N ALA A 256 16.07 -12.02 0.35
CA ALA A 256 16.40 -13.06 1.31
C ALA A 256 15.41 -14.24 1.19
N ASN A 257 14.12 -13.98 1.00
CA ASN A 257 13.12 -15.04 0.84
C ASN A 257 13.39 -15.88 -0.41
N ILE A 258 13.62 -15.23 -1.55
CA ILE A 258 13.92 -15.89 -2.84
C ILE A 258 15.18 -16.76 -2.74
N ILE A 259 16.18 -16.35 -1.96
CA ILE A 259 17.41 -17.12 -1.74
C ILE A 259 17.18 -18.28 -0.76
N LEU A 260 16.45 -18.04 0.32
CA LEU A 260 16.24 -19.01 1.39
C LEU A 260 15.26 -20.12 0.99
N ASP A 261 14.27 -19.83 0.14
CA ASP A 261 13.27 -20.80 -0.34
C ASP A 261 13.92 -22.07 -0.93
N PRO A 262 14.75 -22.00 -1.99
CA PRO A 262 15.35 -23.20 -2.57
C PRO A 262 16.29 -23.93 -1.60
N ILE A 263 16.97 -23.19 -0.70
CA ILE A 263 17.83 -23.77 0.34
C ILE A 263 17.01 -24.62 1.30
N PHE A 264 15.97 -24.06 1.91
CA PHE A 264 15.17 -24.80 2.89
C PHE A 264 14.31 -25.89 2.23
N MET A 265 13.75 -25.62 1.06
CA MET A 265 12.87 -26.57 0.39
C MET A 265 13.61 -27.76 -0.21
N PHE A 266 14.65 -27.50 -1.01
CA PHE A 266 15.29 -28.52 -1.83
C PHE A 266 16.61 -29.03 -1.23
N VAL A 267 17.43 -28.16 -0.61
CA VAL A 267 18.72 -28.59 -0.03
C VAL A 267 18.52 -29.25 1.33
N PHE A 268 17.69 -28.67 2.20
CA PHE A 268 17.35 -29.27 3.50
C PHE A 268 16.14 -30.20 3.45
N HIS A 269 15.54 -30.40 2.28
CA HIS A 269 14.40 -31.30 2.06
C HIS A 269 13.21 -31.05 3.01
N LEU A 270 13.01 -29.80 3.45
CA LEU A 270 11.89 -29.45 4.33
C LEU A 270 10.57 -29.24 3.56
N GLY A 271 10.62 -29.25 2.22
CA GLY A 271 9.46 -29.04 1.35
C GLY A 271 8.68 -27.78 1.75
N VAL A 272 7.36 -27.91 1.87
CA VAL A 272 6.46 -26.81 2.23
C VAL A 272 6.81 -26.15 3.58
N ARG A 273 7.34 -26.91 4.55
CA ARG A 273 7.78 -26.34 5.83
C ARG A 273 8.96 -25.39 5.64
N GLY A 274 9.84 -25.70 4.68
CA GLY A 274 10.96 -24.87 4.31
C GLY A 274 10.53 -23.50 3.78
N ALA A 275 9.56 -23.45 2.86
CA ALA A 275 8.99 -22.20 2.35
C ALA A 275 8.40 -21.33 3.46
N ALA A 276 7.66 -21.94 4.40
CA ALA A 276 7.12 -21.19 5.54
C ALA A 276 8.22 -20.59 6.43
N ILE A 277 9.28 -21.34 6.71
CA ILE A 277 10.42 -20.89 7.53
C ILE A 277 11.19 -19.77 6.83
N ALA A 278 11.51 -19.93 5.54
CA ALA A 278 12.17 -18.92 4.73
C ALA A 278 11.41 -17.59 4.75
N HIS A 279 10.08 -17.66 4.57
CA HIS A 279 9.24 -16.48 4.63
C HIS A 279 9.21 -15.85 6.04
N VAL A 280 9.13 -16.65 7.11
CA VAL A 280 9.18 -16.14 8.48
C VAL A 280 10.49 -15.40 8.77
N ILE A 281 11.63 -16.00 8.41
CA ILE A 281 12.96 -15.38 8.58
C ILE A 281 13.02 -14.05 7.83
N SER A 282 12.53 -14.01 6.59
CA SER A 282 12.51 -12.81 5.76
C SER A 282 11.66 -11.70 6.37
N GLN A 283 10.50 -12.01 6.93
CA GLN A 283 9.66 -11.04 7.63
C GLN A 283 10.31 -10.48 8.90
N TYR A 284 11.02 -11.31 9.68
CA TYR A 284 11.80 -10.83 10.82
C TYR A 284 12.99 -9.97 10.38
N LEU A 285 13.65 -10.29 9.26
CA LEU A 285 14.71 -9.47 8.70
C LEU A 285 14.19 -8.06 8.34
N ILE A 286 13.05 -7.97 7.63
CA ILE A 286 12.39 -6.69 7.33
C ILE A 286 12.12 -5.92 8.63
N SER A 287 11.52 -6.60 9.62
CA SER A 287 11.18 -5.99 10.90
C SER A 287 12.42 -5.44 11.63
N VAL A 288 13.53 -6.19 11.65
CA VAL A 288 14.77 -5.76 12.31
C VAL A 288 15.40 -4.57 11.60
N ILE A 289 15.46 -4.58 10.26
CA ILE A 289 15.98 -3.45 9.47
C ILE A 289 15.17 -2.18 9.75
N LEU A 290 13.84 -2.29 9.70
CA LEU A 290 12.95 -1.15 9.96
C LEU A 290 13.07 -0.65 11.40
N PHE A 291 13.16 -1.56 12.37
CA PHE A 291 13.25 -1.20 13.78
C PHE A 291 14.56 -0.48 14.07
N TRP A 292 15.68 -0.97 13.54
CA TRP A 292 16.97 -0.30 13.65
C TRP A 292 16.88 1.12 13.07
N ARG A 293 16.39 1.24 11.83
CA ARG A 293 16.26 2.56 11.17
C ARG A 293 15.31 3.50 11.90
N LEU A 294 14.31 2.96 12.60
CA LEU A 294 13.37 3.75 13.38
C LEU A 294 14.04 4.28 14.65
N MET A 295 14.83 3.47 15.35
CA MET A 295 15.60 3.88 16.53
C MET A 295 16.64 4.97 16.23
N GLU A 296 17.13 5.05 15.00
CA GLU A 296 18.00 6.14 14.54
C GLU A 296 17.24 7.48 14.42
N LYS A 297 15.92 7.46 14.19
CA LYS A 297 15.11 8.66 13.88
C LYS A 297 14.18 9.09 15.00
N VAL A 298 13.78 8.17 15.88
CA VAL A 298 12.74 8.39 16.89
C VAL A 298 13.25 7.92 18.25
N ASP A 299 13.07 8.75 19.27
CA ASP A 299 13.22 8.31 20.65
C ASP A 299 11.92 7.66 21.11
N LEU A 300 11.97 6.34 21.25
CA LEU A 300 10.86 5.53 21.72
C LEU A 300 10.68 5.76 23.22
N VAL A 301 9.69 6.58 23.58
CA VAL A 301 9.28 6.84 24.96
C VAL A 301 8.25 5.78 25.39
N PRO A 302 8.27 5.27 26.63
CA PRO A 302 7.23 4.37 27.14
C PRO A 302 5.85 5.03 26.99
N PRO A 303 4.90 4.38 26.31
CA PRO A 303 3.65 5.02 25.95
C PRO A 303 2.76 5.18 27.18
N SER A 304 2.19 6.38 27.33
CA SER A 304 1.04 6.58 28.21
C SER A 304 -0.20 6.00 27.51
N LEU A 305 -0.85 5.02 28.13
CA LEU A 305 -2.11 4.41 27.65
C LEU A 305 -3.23 5.46 27.44
N LYS A 306 -3.09 6.66 28.00
CA LYS A 306 -4.04 7.78 27.87
C LYS A 306 -4.00 8.48 26.50
N TYR A 307 -2.91 8.35 25.73
CA TYR A 307 -2.80 8.93 24.39
C TYR A 307 -3.31 7.99 23.28
N LEU A 308 -3.68 6.75 23.61
CA LEU A 308 -4.38 5.88 22.67
C LEU A 308 -5.80 6.40 22.46
N GLN A 309 -6.00 7.20 21.41
CA GLN A 309 -7.33 7.53 20.90
C GLN A 309 -7.94 6.31 20.16
N PHE A 310 -8.01 5.16 20.84
CA PHE A 310 -8.53 3.89 20.31
C PHE A 310 -9.95 4.03 19.76
N ALA A 311 -10.75 4.92 20.35
CA ALA A 311 -12.07 5.28 19.84
C ALA A 311 -12.00 5.93 18.45
N ARG A 312 -11.15 6.94 18.25
CA ARG A 312 -10.94 7.57 16.92
C ARG A 312 -10.32 6.59 15.90
N PHE A 313 -9.46 5.68 16.37
CA PHE A 313 -8.86 4.60 15.59
C PHE A 313 -9.92 3.68 14.96
N LEU A 314 -10.94 3.32 15.74
CA LEU A 314 -12.08 2.52 15.28
C LEU A 314 -13.08 3.34 14.47
N THR A 315 -13.46 4.55 14.89
CA THR A 315 -14.55 5.31 14.26
C THR A 315 -14.30 5.64 12.79
N ASN A 316 -13.11 6.15 12.44
CA ASN A 316 -12.81 6.55 11.06
C ASN A 316 -12.29 5.38 10.20
N GLY A 317 -11.66 4.38 10.83
CA GLY A 317 -11.15 3.18 10.14
C GLY A 317 -12.23 2.14 9.84
N PHE A 318 -13.38 2.16 10.54
CA PHE A 318 -14.38 1.10 10.45
C PHE A 318 -15.03 0.97 9.07
N LEU A 319 -15.42 2.08 8.44
CA LEU A 319 -16.03 2.04 7.10
C LEU A 319 -15.09 1.42 6.06
N LEU A 320 -13.81 1.79 6.12
CA LEU A 320 -12.79 1.26 5.23
C LEU A 320 -12.40 -0.18 5.61
N LEU A 321 -12.46 -0.56 6.88
CA LEU A 321 -12.29 -1.94 7.32
C LEU A 321 -13.41 -2.83 6.77
N VAL A 322 -14.67 -2.40 6.87
CA VAL A 322 -15.82 -3.11 6.29
C VAL A 322 -15.63 -3.30 4.79
N ARG A 323 -15.20 -2.24 4.09
CA ARG A 323 -14.84 -2.30 2.65
C ARG A 323 -13.77 -3.35 2.38
N VAL A 324 -12.66 -3.31 3.11
CA VAL A 324 -11.54 -4.24 2.93
C VAL A 324 -12.00 -5.68 3.16
N ILE A 325 -12.74 -5.94 4.24
CA ILE A 325 -13.27 -7.28 4.53
C ILE A 325 -14.19 -7.74 3.41
N ALA A 326 -15.12 -6.90 2.96
CA ALA A 326 -16.05 -7.23 1.88
C ALA A 326 -15.31 -7.60 0.58
N VAL A 327 -14.32 -6.79 0.19
CA VAL A 327 -13.49 -7.00 -1.00
C VAL A 327 -12.67 -8.28 -0.90
N THR A 328 -12.02 -8.53 0.24
CA THR A 328 -11.09 -9.66 0.37
C THR A 328 -11.82 -10.97 0.58
N PHE A 329 -13.01 -10.93 1.20
CA PHE A 329 -13.81 -12.11 1.42
C PHE A 329 -14.23 -12.78 0.11
N CYS A 330 -14.56 -12.02 -0.94
CA CYS A 330 -14.89 -12.61 -2.25
C CYS A 330 -13.73 -13.45 -2.82
N VAL A 331 -12.50 -12.96 -2.72
CA VAL A 331 -11.30 -13.68 -3.20
C VAL A 331 -11.01 -14.89 -2.31
N THR A 332 -11.13 -14.75 -0.99
CA THR A 332 -10.96 -15.85 -0.04
C THR A 332 -12.02 -16.95 -0.24
N LEU A 333 -13.27 -16.57 -0.52
CA LEU A 333 -14.34 -17.50 -0.84
C LEU A 333 -14.08 -18.22 -2.16
N ALA A 334 -13.60 -17.52 -3.19
CA ALA A 334 -13.20 -18.15 -4.46
C ALA A 334 -12.09 -19.20 -4.25
N ALA A 335 -11.09 -18.90 -3.42
CA ALA A 335 -10.05 -19.87 -3.03
C ALA A 335 -10.63 -21.08 -2.26
N SER A 336 -11.57 -20.84 -1.33
CA SER A 336 -12.29 -21.93 -0.63
C SER A 336 -13.08 -22.82 -1.59
N LEU A 337 -13.76 -22.22 -2.58
CA LEU A 337 -14.51 -22.97 -3.59
C LEU A 337 -13.57 -23.78 -4.49
N ALA A 338 -12.43 -23.21 -4.90
CA ALA A 338 -11.42 -23.92 -5.68
C ALA A 338 -10.82 -25.11 -4.89
N ALA A 339 -10.53 -24.91 -3.60
CA ALA A 339 -10.04 -25.97 -2.69
C ALA A 339 -11.03 -27.14 -2.56
N ARG A 340 -12.33 -26.87 -2.62
CA ARG A 340 -13.39 -27.89 -2.54
C ARG A 340 -13.49 -28.74 -3.82
N LEU A 341 -13.05 -28.23 -4.97
CA LEU A 341 -13.04 -28.98 -6.23
C LEU A 341 -11.93 -30.03 -6.26
N GLY A 342 -10.80 -29.76 -5.62
CA GLY A 342 -9.69 -30.71 -5.51
C GLY A 342 -8.31 -30.05 -5.52
N PRO A 343 -7.24 -30.82 -5.25
CA PRO A 343 -5.87 -30.30 -5.23
C PRO A 343 -5.45 -29.72 -6.59
N THR A 344 -5.71 -30.42 -7.69
CA THR A 344 -5.30 -29.99 -9.04
C THR A 344 -5.95 -28.65 -9.42
N GLN A 345 -7.26 -28.49 -9.17
CA GLN A 345 -7.98 -27.25 -9.44
C GLN A 345 -7.49 -26.10 -8.57
N MET A 346 -7.26 -26.35 -7.28
CA MET A 346 -6.76 -25.33 -6.37
C MET A 346 -5.32 -24.90 -6.69
N ALA A 347 -4.45 -25.83 -7.09
CA ALA A 347 -3.08 -25.52 -7.53
C ALA A 347 -3.10 -24.58 -8.76
N ALA A 348 -3.88 -24.94 -9.78
CA ALA A 348 -4.04 -24.10 -10.97
C ALA A 348 -4.67 -22.73 -10.62
N PHE A 349 -5.69 -22.73 -9.75
CA PHE A 349 -6.32 -21.51 -9.27
C PHE A 349 -5.33 -20.61 -8.55
N GLN A 350 -4.46 -21.16 -7.69
CA GLN A 350 -3.47 -20.40 -6.94
C GLN A 350 -2.47 -19.68 -7.85
N VAL A 351 -1.93 -20.38 -8.87
CA VAL A 351 -1.01 -19.76 -9.85
C VAL A 351 -1.70 -18.61 -10.57
N CYS A 352 -2.87 -18.90 -11.15
CA CYS A 352 -3.64 -17.91 -11.90
C CYS A 352 -4.05 -16.71 -11.03
N LEU A 353 -4.50 -16.94 -9.79
CA LEU A 353 -4.89 -15.88 -8.86
C LEU A 353 -3.69 -15.03 -8.44
N GLN A 354 -2.54 -15.64 -8.19
CA GLN A 354 -1.33 -14.91 -7.79
C GLN A 354 -0.86 -14.00 -8.92
N VAL A 355 -0.83 -14.50 -10.16
CA VAL A 355 -0.47 -13.69 -11.34
C VAL A 355 -1.50 -12.57 -11.55
N TRP A 356 -2.78 -12.92 -11.46
CA TRP A 356 -3.88 -11.97 -11.62
C TRP A 356 -3.84 -10.83 -10.60
N LEU A 357 -3.54 -11.12 -9.33
CA LEU A 357 -3.36 -10.11 -8.27
C LEU A 357 -2.09 -9.29 -8.48
N ALA A 358 -0.95 -9.94 -8.79
CA ALA A 358 0.34 -9.28 -8.95
C ALA A 358 0.32 -8.24 -10.07
N THR A 359 -0.26 -8.57 -11.22
CA THR A 359 -0.38 -7.60 -12.32
C THR A 359 -1.40 -6.51 -12.05
N SER A 360 -2.48 -6.83 -11.32
CA SER A 360 -3.49 -5.82 -10.97
C SER A 360 -2.93 -4.74 -10.04
N LEU A 361 -1.92 -5.04 -9.22
CA LEU A 361 -1.26 -4.07 -8.36
C LEU A 361 -0.42 -3.03 -9.12
N LEU A 362 -0.06 -3.28 -10.38
CA LEU A 362 0.55 -2.23 -11.23
C LEU A 362 -0.43 -1.05 -11.44
N ALA A 363 -1.73 -1.33 -11.52
CA ALA A 363 -2.75 -0.30 -11.67
C ALA A 363 -2.93 0.54 -10.40
N ASP A 364 -2.54 0.02 -9.24
CA ASP A 364 -2.60 0.73 -7.97
C ASP A 364 -1.62 1.93 -7.95
N GLY A 365 -0.48 1.84 -8.66
CA GLY A 365 0.40 2.98 -8.87
C GLY A 365 -0.31 4.14 -9.60
N LEU A 366 -1.11 3.83 -10.61
CA LEU A 366 -1.93 4.82 -11.32
C LEU A 366 -3.07 5.35 -10.45
N ALA A 367 -3.66 4.49 -9.61
CA ALA A 367 -4.68 4.88 -8.63
C ALA A 367 -4.11 5.87 -7.59
N VAL A 368 -2.89 5.64 -7.08
CA VAL A 368 -2.18 6.55 -6.17
C VAL A 368 -1.92 7.91 -6.81
N ALA A 369 -1.49 7.94 -8.08
CA ALA A 369 -1.30 9.18 -8.81
C ALA A 369 -2.63 9.95 -8.98
N GLY A 370 -3.68 9.25 -9.40
CA GLY A 370 -5.02 9.82 -9.51
C GLY A 370 -5.52 10.39 -8.17
N GLN A 371 -5.36 9.63 -7.08
CA GLN A 371 -5.73 10.05 -5.73
C GLN A 371 -5.03 11.35 -5.32
N ALA A 372 -3.70 11.43 -5.50
CA ALA A 372 -2.92 12.59 -5.08
C ALA A 372 -3.30 13.87 -5.83
N ILE A 373 -3.40 13.78 -7.17
CA ILE A 373 -3.70 14.94 -8.01
C ILE A 373 -5.15 15.38 -7.81
N LEU A 374 -6.11 14.43 -7.74
CA LEU A 374 -7.52 14.75 -7.48
C LEU A 374 -7.73 15.37 -6.10
N ALA A 375 -7.09 14.86 -5.05
CA ALA A 375 -7.21 15.44 -3.71
C ALA A 375 -6.81 16.92 -3.69
N SER A 376 -5.70 17.27 -4.37
CA SER A 376 -5.27 18.66 -4.49
C SER A 376 -6.24 19.49 -5.33
N ALA A 377 -6.71 18.96 -6.47
CA ALA A 377 -7.61 19.68 -7.37
C ALA A 377 -8.99 19.94 -6.72
N PHE A 378 -9.53 18.97 -5.97
CA PHE A 378 -10.76 19.16 -5.20
C PHE A 378 -10.58 20.17 -4.07
N ALA A 379 -9.44 20.16 -3.37
CA ALA A 379 -9.15 21.13 -2.31
C ALA A 379 -9.01 22.57 -2.83
N GLN A 380 -8.59 22.74 -4.09
CA GLN A 380 -8.48 24.04 -4.77
C GLN A 380 -9.74 24.43 -5.55
N GLU A 381 -10.79 23.60 -5.53
CA GLU A 381 -12.01 23.77 -6.32
C GLU A 381 -11.77 23.87 -7.84
N ASP A 382 -10.63 23.35 -8.34
CA ASP A 382 -10.31 23.30 -9.77
C ASP A 382 -10.98 22.10 -10.44
N PHE A 383 -12.27 22.26 -10.75
CA PHE A 383 -13.08 21.23 -11.37
C PHE A 383 -12.63 20.85 -12.79
N SER A 384 -11.96 21.76 -13.52
CA SER A 384 -11.39 21.46 -14.83
C SER A 384 -10.22 20.48 -14.71
N ARG A 385 -9.33 20.71 -13.74
CA ARG A 385 -8.24 19.78 -13.41
C ARG A 385 -8.76 18.47 -12.83
N CYS A 386 -9.81 18.48 -12.02
CA CYS A 386 -10.45 17.26 -11.52
C CYS A 386 -10.93 16.37 -12.68
N THR A 387 -11.67 16.95 -13.63
CA THR A 387 -12.19 16.20 -14.77
C THR A 387 -11.10 15.71 -15.72
N ALA A 388 -10.11 16.54 -16.01
CA ALA A 388 -8.97 16.18 -16.85
C ALA A 388 -8.17 15.01 -16.22
N THR A 389 -7.89 15.10 -14.91
CA THR A 389 -7.17 14.06 -14.18
C THR A 389 -7.93 12.75 -14.18
N ALA A 390 -9.20 12.75 -13.77
CA ALA A 390 -10.03 11.55 -13.71
C ALA A 390 -10.13 10.86 -15.08
N SER A 391 -10.33 11.64 -16.15
CA SER A 391 -10.37 11.11 -17.51
C SER A 391 -9.04 10.46 -17.91
N LYS A 392 -7.92 11.18 -17.74
CA LYS A 392 -6.60 10.73 -18.16
C LYS A 392 -6.17 9.47 -17.41
N VAL A 393 -6.35 9.41 -16.08
CA VAL A 393 -5.97 8.21 -15.30
C VAL A 393 -6.84 7.00 -15.65
N LEU A 394 -8.13 7.17 -15.93
CA LEU A 394 -8.99 6.06 -16.35
C LEU A 394 -8.61 5.55 -17.75
N GLN A 395 -8.33 6.46 -18.68
CA GLN A 395 -7.86 6.09 -20.03
C GLN A 395 -6.52 5.36 -19.98
N LEU A 396 -5.56 5.87 -19.19
CA LEU A 396 -4.28 5.20 -18.96
C LEU A 396 -4.48 3.84 -18.27
N GLY A 397 -5.50 3.71 -17.40
CA GLY A 397 -5.88 2.43 -16.78
C GLY A 397 -6.35 1.40 -17.81
N VAL A 398 -7.17 1.80 -18.78
CA VAL A 398 -7.58 0.93 -19.89
C VAL A 398 -6.39 0.53 -20.75
N VAL A 399 -5.52 1.48 -21.11
CA VAL A 399 -4.31 1.20 -21.89
C VAL A 399 -3.40 0.22 -21.15
N LEU A 400 -3.13 0.46 -19.85
CA LEU A 400 -2.35 -0.42 -19.02
C LEU A 400 -2.96 -1.82 -18.97
N GLY A 401 -4.27 -1.93 -18.76
CA GLY A 401 -4.95 -3.22 -18.69
C GLY A 401 -4.97 -3.96 -20.03
N LEU A 402 -5.03 -3.27 -21.17
CA LEU A 402 -4.91 -3.89 -22.49
C LEU A 402 -3.48 -4.41 -22.73
N VAL A 403 -2.46 -3.63 -22.34
CA VAL A 403 -1.07 -4.07 -22.39
C VAL A 403 -0.88 -5.30 -21.51
N LEU A 404 -1.40 -5.28 -20.28
CA LEU A 404 -1.34 -6.42 -19.35
C LEU A 404 -2.10 -7.64 -19.86
N ALA A 405 -3.25 -7.46 -20.52
CA ALA A 405 -3.99 -8.55 -21.13
C ALA A 405 -3.17 -9.25 -22.21
N LEU A 406 -2.51 -8.48 -23.08
CA LEU A 406 -1.66 -9.04 -24.13
C LEU A 406 -0.42 -9.73 -23.56
N THR A 407 0.29 -9.07 -22.62
CA THR A 407 1.51 -9.62 -22.04
C THR A 407 1.24 -10.87 -21.23
N LEU A 408 0.14 -10.94 -20.47
CA LEU A 408 -0.23 -12.14 -19.72
C LEU A 408 -0.78 -13.25 -20.61
N GLY A 409 -1.58 -12.91 -21.63
CA GLY A 409 -2.10 -13.90 -22.57
C GLY A 409 -0.98 -14.67 -23.27
N VAL A 410 0.04 -13.95 -23.74
CA VAL A 410 1.25 -14.56 -24.34
C VAL A 410 2.15 -15.17 -23.26
N GLY A 411 2.42 -14.42 -22.20
CA GLY A 411 3.37 -14.79 -21.14
C GLY A 411 2.99 -16.06 -20.40
N LEU A 412 1.72 -16.22 -20.01
CA LEU A 412 1.28 -17.45 -19.33
C LEU A 412 1.15 -18.62 -20.29
N HIS A 413 0.81 -18.39 -21.56
CA HIS A 413 0.70 -19.48 -22.53
C HIS A 413 2.05 -20.20 -22.72
N TYR A 414 3.14 -19.44 -22.76
CA TYR A 414 4.49 -20.01 -22.89
C TYR A 414 5.19 -20.25 -21.54
N GLY A 415 4.82 -19.49 -20.49
CA GLY A 415 5.51 -19.45 -19.20
C GLY A 415 4.86 -20.26 -18.08
N ALA A 416 3.68 -20.87 -18.27
CA ALA A 416 3.01 -21.62 -17.20
C ALA A 416 3.87 -22.76 -16.61
N ARG A 417 4.77 -23.35 -17.41
CA ARG A 417 5.72 -24.40 -16.98
C ARG A 417 6.75 -23.93 -15.95
N VAL A 418 6.95 -22.61 -15.80
CA VAL A 418 7.78 -22.05 -14.73
C VAL A 418 7.12 -22.28 -13.36
N PHE A 419 5.80 -22.45 -13.30
CA PHE A 419 5.10 -22.66 -12.03
C PHE A 419 4.95 -24.13 -11.66
N THR A 420 4.81 -25.03 -12.63
CA THR A 420 4.59 -26.45 -12.37
C THR A 420 4.91 -27.30 -13.60
N GLN A 421 5.28 -28.56 -13.37
CA GLN A 421 5.45 -29.58 -14.42
C GLN A 421 4.25 -30.54 -14.52
N ASP A 422 3.23 -30.37 -13.67
CA ASP A 422 2.04 -31.22 -13.68
C ASP A 422 1.13 -30.91 -14.88
N VAL A 423 0.86 -31.93 -15.70
CA VAL A 423 0.11 -31.77 -16.96
C VAL A 423 -1.34 -31.37 -16.71
N ASP A 424 -1.98 -31.89 -15.67
CA ASP A 424 -3.38 -31.60 -15.36
C ASP A 424 -3.52 -30.16 -14.82
N VAL A 425 -2.57 -29.72 -13.99
CA VAL A 425 -2.51 -28.34 -13.51
C VAL A 425 -2.25 -27.37 -14.67
N LEU A 426 -1.31 -27.69 -15.56
CA LEU A 426 -1.01 -26.87 -16.74
C LEU A 426 -2.23 -26.74 -17.66
N HIS A 427 -2.98 -27.81 -17.87
CA HIS A 427 -4.22 -27.77 -18.65
C HIS A 427 -5.27 -26.85 -18.02
N LEU A 428 -5.45 -26.91 -16.70
CA LEU A 428 -6.36 -26.01 -15.99
C LEU A 428 -5.88 -24.55 -15.98
N ILE A 429 -4.57 -24.30 -15.88
CA ILE A 429 -4.00 -22.96 -16.06
C ILE A 429 -4.35 -22.44 -17.46
N ALA A 430 -4.19 -23.25 -18.50
CA ALA A 430 -4.53 -22.86 -19.87
C ALA A 430 -6.01 -22.47 -20.02
N ILE A 431 -6.93 -23.17 -19.33
CA ILE A 431 -8.35 -22.79 -19.26
C ILE A 431 -8.56 -21.48 -18.49
N GLY A 432 -7.73 -21.19 -17.48
CA GLY A 432 -7.77 -19.96 -16.68
C GLY A 432 -7.20 -18.73 -17.38
N ILE A 433 -6.24 -18.88 -18.31
CA ILE A 433 -5.53 -17.77 -18.98
C ILE A 433 -6.48 -16.74 -19.58
N PRO A 434 -7.53 -17.09 -20.35
CA PRO A 434 -8.46 -16.11 -20.91
C PRO A 434 -9.10 -15.23 -19.84
N PHE A 435 -9.47 -15.79 -18.69
CA PHE A 435 -10.01 -15.01 -17.58
C PHE A 435 -8.95 -14.13 -16.95
N VAL A 436 -7.75 -14.65 -16.69
CA VAL A 436 -6.65 -13.86 -16.09
C VAL A 436 -6.29 -12.67 -16.98
N ALA A 437 -6.12 -12.89 -18.28
CA ALA A 437 -5.71 -11.88 -19.24
C ALA A 437 -6.83 -10.91 -19.61
N ALA A 438 -8.00 -11.41 -20.04
CA ALA A 438 -9.08 -10.57 -20.54
C ALA A 438 -9.73 -9.70 -19.46
N THR A 439 -9.57 -10.05 -18.18
CA THR A 439 -10.08 -9.22 -17.06
C THR A 439 -9.13 -8.08 -16.67
N GLN A 440 -7.88 -8.04 -17.14
CA GLN A 440 -6.93 -6.98 -16.75
C GLN A 440 -7.41 -5.54 -17.04
N PRO A 441 -8.06 -5.22 -18.17
CA PRO A 441 -8.65 -3.90 -18.40
C PRO A 441 -9.71 -3.53 -17.37
N ILE A 442 -10.56 -4.49 -16.99
CA ILE A 442 -11.61 -4.30 -15.99
C ILE A 442 -10.98 -4.12 -14.61
N ASN A 443 -9.95 -4.91 -14.30
CA ASN A 443 -9.20 -4.79 -13.05
C ASN A 443 -8.58 -3.40 -12.93
N CYS A 444 -7.82 -2.98 -13.93
CA CYS A 444 -7.15 -1.68 -13.92
C CYS A 444 -8.15 -0.55 -13.69
N LEU A 445 -9.31 -0.59 -14.36
CA LEU A 445 -10.38 0.36 -14.11
C LEU A 445 -10.88 0.32 -12.66
N ALA A 446 -11.16 -0.85 -12.10
CA ALA A 446 -11.64 -0.97 -10.72
C ALA A 446 -10.64 -0.39 -9.70
N PHE A 447 -9.35 -0.66 -9.85
CA PHE A 447 -8.30 -0.09 -8.99
C PHE A 447 -8.16 1.43 -9.18
N VAL A 448 -8.15 1.92 -10.42
CA VAL A 448 -8.07 3.36 -10.69
C VAL A 448 -9.30 4.09 -10.12
N PHE A 449 -10.50 3.52 -10.23
CA PHE A 449 -11.70 4.09 -9.62
C PHE A 449 -11.62 4.17 -8.10
N ASP A 450 -10.98 3.20 -7.44
CA ASP A 450 -10.74 3.28 -6.00
C ASP A 450 -9.88 4.51 -5.66
N GLY A 451 -8.79 4.73 -6.41
CA GLY A 451 -7.93 5.92 -6.25
C GLY A 451 -8.68 7.23 -6.53
N VAL A 452 -9.51 7.27 -7.57
CA VAL A 452 -10.33 8.44 -7.91
C VAL A 452 -11.34 8.77 -6.80
N ASN A 453 -12.03 7.76 -6.26
CA ASN A 453 -12.96 7.95 -5.15
C ASN A 453 -12.25 8.41 -3.87
N PHE A 454 -11.04 7.91 -3.61
CA PHE A 454 -10.23 8.32 -2.47
C PHE A 454 -9.72 9.75 -2.63
N GLY A 455 -9.30 10.14 -3.85
CA GLY A 455 -8.90 11.52 -4.15
C GLY A 455 -10.06 12.50 -3.96
N ALA A 456 -11.29 12.08 -4.29
CA ALA A 456 -12.50 12.85 -4.04
C ALA A 456 -13.01 12.78 -2.58
N SER A 457 -12.29 12.09 -1.68
CA SER A 457 -12.70 11.85 -0.28
C SER A 457 -14.07 11.16 -0.11
N ASP A 458 -14.52 10.39 -1.10
CA ASP A 458 -15.82 9.73 -1.11
C ASP A 458 -15.80 8.36 -0.43
N PHE A 459 -15.29 8.32 0.80
CA PHE A 459 -15.06 7.09 1.55
C PHE A 459 -16.36 6.34 1.89
N ALA A 460 -17.45 7.09 2.14
CA ALA A 460 -18.76 6.50 2.40
C ALA A 460 -19.26 5.72 1.18
N TYR A 461 -19.23 6.34 -0.02
CA TYR A 461 -19.56 5.67 -1.28
C TYR A 461 -18.73 4.42 -1.49
N SER A 462 -17.41 4.55 -1.31
CA SER A 462 -16.49 3.43 -1.47
C SER A 462 -16.83 2.26 -0.53
N ALA A 463 -17.25 2.53 0.71
CA ALA A 463 -17.59 1.49 1.67
C ALA A 463 -18.90 0.75 1.33
N TYR A 464 -20.02 1.48 1.16
CA TYR A 464 -21.30 0.82 0.92
C TYR A 464 -21.37 0.18 -0.47
N SER A 465 -20.78 0.80 -1.51
CA SER A 465 -20.76 0.22 -2.85
C SER A 465 -20.01 -1.11 -2.89
N MET A 466 -18.86 -1.21 -2.21
CA MET A 466 -18.10 -2.46 -2.14
C MET A 466 -18.81 -3.54 -1.33
N LEU A 467 -19.57 -3.16 -0.30
CA LEU A 467 -20.42 -4.11 0.43
C LEU A 467 -21.52 -4.67 -0.47
N THR A 468 -22.22 -3.80 -1.23
CA THR A 468 -23.23 -4.22 -2.21
C THR A 468 -22.61 -5.13 -3.27
N VAL A 469 -21.47 -4.74 -3.84
CA VAL A 469 -20.76 -5.57 -4.82
C VAL A 469 -20.37 -6.92 -4.23
N ALA A 470 -19.88 -6.97 -3.00
CA ALA A 470 -19.51 -8.22 -2.34
C ALA A 470 -20.72 -9.15 -2.14
N ILE A 471 -21.88 -8.62 -1.70
CA ILE A 471 -23.11 -9.41 -1.53
C ILE A 471 -23.51 -10.09 -2.85
N PHE A 472 -23.60 -9.33 -3.94
CA PHE A 472 -23.93 -9.90 -5.25
C PHE A 472 -22.87 -10.90 -5.72
N SER A 473 -21.59 -10.57 -5.53
CA SER A 473 -20.48 -11.42 -5.96
C SER A 473 -20.43 -12.75 -5.20
N ILE A 474 -20.76 -12.76 -3.90
CA ILE A 474 -20.89 -13.99 -3.10
C ILE A 474 -21.99 -14.88 -3.66
N VAL A 475 -23.15 -14.32 -4.01
CA VAL A 475 -24.25 -15.08 -4.62
C VAL A 475 -23.81 -15.70 -5.95
N PHE A 476 -23.19 -14.92 -6.84
CA PHE A 476 -22.67 -15.44 -8.10
C PHE A 476 -21.57 -16.49 -7.92
N LEU A 477 -20.66 -16.30 -6.96
CA LEU A 477 -19.63 -17.29 -6.62
C LEU A 477 -20.24 -18.63 -6.21
N LEU A 478 -21.25 -18.63 -5.33
CA LEU A 478 -21.89 -19.85 -4.86
C LEU A 478 -22.69 -20.55 -5.97
N ILE A 479 -23.42 -19.81 -6.79
CA ILE A 479 -24.23 -20.37 -7.89
C ILE A 479 -23.34 -20.92 -9.00
N LEU A 480 -22.43 -20.08 -9.53
CA LEU A 480 -21.64 -20.45 -10.71
C LEU A 480 -20.59 -21.51 -10.40
N SER A 481 -19.99 -21.51 -9.21
CA SER A 481 -19.06 -22.58 -8.83
C SER A 481 -19.76 -23.94 -8.71
N SER A 482 -21.01 -23.97 -8.25
CA SER A 482 -21.81 -25.19 -8.17
C SER A 482 -22.20 -25.72 -9.55
N SER A 483 -22.57 -24.83 -10.48
CA SER A 483 -23.01 -25.23 -11.83
C SER A 483 -21.89 -25.50 -12.82
N PHE A 484 -20.78 -24.73 -12.75
CA PHE A 484 -19.71 -24.74 -13.76
C PHE A 484 -18.31 -25.00 -13.18
N GLY A 485 -18.20 -25.38 -11.91
CA GLY A 485 -16.94 -25.76 -11.27
C GLY A 485 -15.85 -24.67 -11.37
N TYR A 486 -14.66 -25.06 -11.83
CA TYR A 486 -13.48 -24.19 -11.93
C TYR A 486 -13.73 -22.94 -12.79
N ILE A 487 -14.37 -23.12 -13.95
CA ILE A 487 -14.72 -22.01 -14.86
C ILE A 487 -15.73 -21.08 -14.19
N GLY A 488 -16.71 -21.64 -13.48
CA GLY A 488 -17.70 -20.87 -12.72
C GLY A 488 -17.09 -19.91 -11.70
N ILE A 489 -16.01 -20.32 -11.03
CA ILE A 489 -15.28 -19.46 -10.08
C ILE A 489 -14.67 -18.25 -10.81
N TRP A 490 -14.02 -18.46 -11.96
CA TRP A 490 -13.42 -17.38 -12.75
C TRP A 490 -14.44 -16.44 -13.36
N VAL A 491 -15.57 -16.96 -13.84
CA VAL A 491 -16.69 -16.13 -14.31
C VAL A 491 -17.22 -15.28 -13.15
N ALA A 492 -17.39 -15.84 -11.97
CA ALA A 492 -17.84 -15.08 -10.80
C ALA A 492 -16.83 -14.01 -10.35
N LEU A 493 -15.52 -14.28 -10.41
CA LEU A 493 -14.49 -13.26 -10.16
C LEU A 493 -14.49 -12.16 -11.23
N THR A 494 -14.78 -12.50 -12.48
CA THR A 494 -14.95 -11.53 -13.57
C THR A 494 -16.16 -10.64 -13.31
N ILE A 495 -17.29 -11.21 -12.89
CA ILE A 495 -18.48 -10.45 -12.49
C ILE A 495 -18.15 -9.54 -11.31
N TYR A 496 -17.44 -10.05 -10.30
CA TYR A 496 -17.00 -9.26 -9.14
C TYR A 496 -16.21 -8.01 -9.53
N MET A 497 -15.19 -8.14 -10.38
CA MET A 497 -14.41 -6.99 -10.84
C MET A 497 -15.21 -6.06 -11.76
N SER A 498 -16.09 -6.63 -12.59
CA SER A 498 -16.98 -5.84 -13.45
C SER A 498 -17.93 -4.98 -12.61
N LEU A 499 -18.55 -5.56 -11.58
CA LEU A 499 -19.41 -4.83 -10.64
C LEU A 499 -18.65 -3.73 -9.90
N ARG A 500 -17.38 -3.96 -9.51
CA ARG A 500 -16.53 -2.92 -8.91
C ARG A 500 -16.28 -1.77 -9.89
N ALA A 501 -15.89 -2.06 -11.12
CA ALA A 501 -15.67 -1.04 -12.14
C ALA A 501 -16.95 -0.26 -12.47
N LEU A 502 -18.09 -0.97 -12.57
CA LEU A 502 -19.41 -0.36 -12.81
C LEU A 502 -19.87 0.54 -11.66
N ALA A 503 -19.57 0.21 -10.41
CA ALA A 503 -19.84 1.10 -9.28
C ALA A 503 -19.07 2.43 -9.44
N GLY A 504 -17.76 2.36 -9.68
CA GLY A 504 -16.93 3.55 -9.93
C GLY A 504 -17.43 4.37 -11.12
N PHE A 505 -17.73 3.71 -12.23
CA PHE A 505 -18.29 4.34 -13.43
C PHE A 505 -19.64 5.02 -13.13
N GLY A 506 -20.54 4.34 -12.42
CA GLY A 506 -21.85 4.86 -12.06
C GLY A 506 -21.76 6.09 -11.16
N ARG A 507 -20.78 6.15 -10.24
CA ARG A 507 -20.59 7.31 -9.36
C ARG A 507 -20.26 8.58 -10.13
N ILE A 508 -19.32 8.51 -11.06
CA ILE A 508 -18.88 9.65 -11.87
C ILE A 508 -19.90 9.93 -13.00
N GLY A 509 -20.35 8.89 -13.71
CA GLY A 509 -21.25 9.01 -14.85
C GLY A 509 -22.66 9.51 -14.50
N THR A 510 -23.08 9.34 -13.25
CA THR A 510 -24.31 9.99 -12.75
C THR A 510 -24.06 11.39 -12.20
N GLY A 511 -22.81 11.84 -12.07
CA GLY A 511 -22.47 13.13 -11.44
C GLY A 511 -23.00 13.24 -10.01
N THR A 512 -22.95 12.18 -9.21
CA THR A 512 -23.42 12.20 -7.81
C THR A 512 -22.26 12.46 -6.84
N GLY A 513 -22.57 12.90 -5.61
CA GLY A 513 -21.57 13.11 -4.57
C GLY A 513 -20.61 14.26 -4.89
N PRO A 514 -19.28 14.06 -4.80
CA PRO A 514 -18.28 15.07 -5.16
C PRO A 514 -18.37 15.51 -6.63
N TRP A 515 -18.99 14.70 -7.51
CA TRP A 515 -19.09 14.95 -8.94
C TRP A 515 -20.33 15.76 -9.36
N LYS A 516 -21.06 16.37 -8.41
CA LYS A 516 -22.28 17.17 -8.70
C LYS A 516 -22.04 18.31 -9.69
N PHE A 517 -20.83 18.89 -9.69
CA PHE A 517 -20.43 19.95 -10.61
C PHE A 517 -20.41 19.51 -12.09
N LEU A 518 -20.50 18.20 -12.39
CA LEU A 518 -20.65 17.73 -13.77
C LEU A 518 -22.06 17.94 -14.34
N ARG A 519 -23.03 18.30 -13.49
CA ARG A 519 -24.41 18.57 -13.90
C ARG A 519 -24.76 20.05 -13.96
N SER A 520 -23.92 20.88 -13.33
CA SER A 520 -23.97 22.34 -13.42
C SER A 520 -23.24 22.79 -14.66
#